data_AF-A0A2A2KKA2-F1
#
_entry.id   AF-A0A2A2KKA2-F1
#
_cell.length_a   1.000
_cell.length_b   1.000
_cell.length_c   1.000
_cell.angle_alpha   90.00
_cell.angle_beta   90.00
_cell.angle_gamma   90.00
#
_symmetry.space_group_name_H-M   'P 1'
#
loop_
_entity.id
_entity.type
_entity.pdbx_description
1 polymer ?
#
loop_
_entity_poly.entity_id
_entity_poly.type
_entity_poly.pdbx_seq_one_letter_code
_entity_poly.pdbx_strand_id
1 'polypeptide(L)'
;MLVGLMIGRLTAPEERVLEQVEVVQGGLDLWFNEEPQLHGENVEGTVAVVFQAEGNAARGQLMLQDKPVGWRLQKSEKGLLLTLVAARPLRGEWAGAQEAGRWRVQVRLHE
;
A
#
# COMPACT_ATOMS: atom_id res chain seq x y z
N MET A 1 18.21 47.33 14.52
CA MET A 1 18.29 45.85 14.55
C MET A 1 16.88 45.33 14.32
N LEU A 2 16.64 44.58 13.24
CA LEU A 2 15.35 43.94 12.96
C LEU A 2 15.56 42.44 13.20
N VAL A 3 14.99 41.91 14.28
CA VAL A 3 14.89 40.46 14.47
C VAL A 3 13.61 40.02 13.80
N GLY A 4 13.72 39.57 12.55
CA GLY A 4 12.64 38.87 11.87
C GLY A 4 12.51 37.47 12.45
N LEU A 5 11.63 37.29 13.45
CA LEU A 5 11.16 35.98 13.87
C LEU A 5 10.37 35.36 12.72
N MET A 6 11.01 34.49 11.93
CA MET A 6 10.26 33.51 11.15
C MET A 6 9.85 32.37 12.07
N ILE A 7 8.70 32.51 12.74
CA ILE A 7 7.99 31.37 13.35
C ILE A 7 7.31 30.64 12.19
N GLY A 8 8.10 29.93 11.39
CA GLY A 8 7.63 29.31 10.17
C GLY A 8 8.20 27.92 10.01
N ARG A 9 7.38 26.92 10.38
CA ARG A 9 7.53 25.47 10.16
C ARG A 9 8.37 24.73 11.20
N LEU A 10 7.72 24.20 12.23
CA LEU A 10 8.31 23.16 13.09
C LEU A 10 7.47 21.87 13.18
N THR A 11 6.59 21.61 12.20
CA THR A 11 6.02 20.28 11.96
C THR A 11 5.58 20.23 10.49
N ALA A 12 6.49 19.89 9.56
CA ALA A 12 5.98 19.29 8.33
C ALA A 12 5.28 17.98 8.76
N PRO A 13 4.10 17.64 8.24
CA PRO A 13 3.55 16.31 8.44
C PRO A 13 4.64 15.30 8.07
N GLU A 14 4.90 14.31 8.92
CA GLU A 14 5.83 13.26 8.55
C GLU A 14 5.33 12.60 7.26
N GLU A 15 6.24 12.36 6.33
CA GLU A 15 5.88 11.66 5.10
C GLU A 15 5.38 10.26 5.48
N ARG A 16 4.24 9.86 4.94
CA ARG A 16 3.81 8.46 5.02
C ARG A 16 4.70 7.62 4.14
N VAL A 17 5.30 6.58 4.70
CA VAL A 17 6.24 5.71 4.02
C VAL A 17 5.79 4.27 4.17
N LEU A 18 5.78 3.54 3.06
CA LEU A 18 5.71 2.09 3.07
C LEU A 18 7.08 1.53 3.46
N GLU A 19 7.13 0.87 4.60
CA GLU A 19 8.34 0.31 5.18
C GLU A 19 8.58 -1.14 4.75
N GLN A 20 7.49 -1.90 4.57
CA GLN A 20 7.60 -3.34 4.33
C GLN A 20 6.38 -3.89 3.58
N VAL A 21 6.63 -4.90 2.73
CA VAL A 21 5.59 -5.71 2.10
C VAL A 21 5.84 -7.16 2.49
N GLU A 22 4.82 -7.82 3.02
CA GLU A 22 4.86 -9.23 3.41
C GLU A 22 3.88 -10.03 2.56
N VAL A 23 4.39 -11.13 1.97
CA VAL A 23 3.55 -12.11 1.29
C VAL A 23 2.98 -13.04 2.35
N VAL A 24 1.65 -13.09 2.41
CA VAL A 24 0.90 -13.88 3.40
C VAL A 24 -0.09 -14.79 2.69
N GLN A 25 -0.69 -15.73 3.42
CA GLN A 25 -1.68 -16.61 2.85
C GLN A 25 -2.86 -15.80 2.27
N GLY A 26 -3.11 -15.98 0.97
CA GLY A 26 -4.22 -15.33 0.26
C GLY A 26 -4.08 -13.81 0.09
N GLY A 27 -2.90 -13.21 0.24
CA GLY A 27 -2.79 -11.76 0.10
C GLY A 27 -1.42 -11.15 0.43
N LEU A 28 -1.45 -9.85 0.69
CA LEU A 28 -0.29 -9.05 1.11
C LEU A 28 -0.62 -8.27 2.38
N ASP A 29 0.35 -8.17 3.28
CA ASP A 29 0.34 -7.20 4.36
C ASP A 29 1.35 -6.09 4.04
N LEU A 30 0.86 -4.85 3.97
CA LEU A 30 1.66 -3.66 3.69
C LEU A 30 1.80 -2.85 4.98
N TRP A 31 3.03 -2.62 5.40
CA TRP A 31 3.33 -1.92 6.64
C TRP A 31 3.81 -0.50 6.36
N PHE A 32 3.13 0.45 6.96
CA PHE A 32 3.41 1.88 6.88
C PHE A 32 3.76 2.43 8.26
N ASN A 33 4.49 3.54 8.30
CA ASN A 33 4.75 4.28 9.55
C ASN A 33 3.45 4.90 10.12
N GLU A 34 2.53 5.34 9.26
CA GLU A 34 1.22 5.89 9.65
C GLU A 34 0.10 5.44 8.70
N GLU A 35 -1.17 5.68 9.08
CA GLU A 35 -2.35 5.33 8.28
C GLU A 35 -2.35 6.03 6.91
N PRO A 36 -2.27 5.28 5.79
CA PRO A 36 -2.34 5.87 4.47
C PRO A 36 -3.79 6.11 4.06
N GLN A 37 -4.05 7.24 3.39
CA GLN A 37 -5.25 7.35 2.56
C GLN A 37 -5.11 6.37 1.40
N LEU A 38 -6.18 5.63 1.11
CA LEU A 38 -6.18 4.62 0.05
C LEU A 38 -7.46 4.66 -0.77
N HIS A 39 -7.34 4.24 -2.02
CA HIS A 39 -8.45 4.00 -2.94
C HIS A 39 -8.16 2.74 -3.73
N GLY A 40 -9.16 1.89 -3.94
CA GLY A 40 -8.96 0.62 -4.63
C GLY A 40 -10.11 0.25 -5.54
N GLU A 41 -9.79 -0.53 -6.56
CA GLU A 41 -10.70 -0.97 -7.61
C GLU A 41 -10.43 -2.44 -7.96
N ASN A 42 -11.50 -3.15 -8.29
CA ASN A 42 -11.47 -4.53 -8.75
C ASN A 42 -11.94 -4.54 -10.21
N VAL A 43 -11.07 -4.94 -11.14
CA VAL A 43 -11.34 -4.93 -12.59
C VAL A 43 -10.89 -6.26 -13.19
N GLU A 44 -11.83 -7.09 -13.65
CA GLU A 44 -11.62 -8.31 -14.46
C GLU A 44 -10.27 -9.04 -14.24
N GLY A 45 -10.10 -9.66 -13.06
CA GLY A 45 -8.88 -10.43 -12.75
C GLY A 45 -7.69 -9.59 -12.27
N THR A 46 -7.90 -8.28 -12.08
CA THR A 46 -6.94 -7.33 -11.53
C THR A 46 -7.50 -6.62 -10.30
N VAL A 47 -6.69 -6.55 -9.25
CA VAL A 47 -6.94 -5.71 -8.07
C VAL A 47 -5.93 -4.57 -8.10
N ALA A 48 -6.39 -3.33 -8.08
CA ALA A 48 -5.55 -2.14 -8.06
C ALA A 48 -5.84 -1.32 -6.79
N VAL A 49 -4.82 -1.04 -5.98
CA VAL A 49 -4.94 -0.21 -4.78
C VAL A 49 -3.87 0.88 -4.82
N VAL A 50 -4.31 2.13 -4.70
CA VAL A 50 -3.42 3.30 -4.59
C VAL A 50 -3.33 3.69 -3.12
N PHE A 51 -2.10 3.84 -2.63
CA PHE A 51 -1.78 4.35 -1.31
C PHE A 51 -1.13 5.73 -1.44
N GLN A 52 -1.68 6.74 -0.77
CA GLN A 52 -1.03 8.05 -0.64
C GLN A 52 0.10 7.98 0.39
N ALA A 53 1.20 7.39 -0.05
CA ALA A 53 2.44 7.19 0.69
C ALA A 53 3.61 7.14 -0.30
N GLU A 54 4.82 7.37 0.21
CA GLU A 54 6.09 7.14 -0.47
C GLU A 54 6.59 5.71 -0.22
N GLY A 55 7.49 5.24 -1.09
CA GLY A 55 8.13 3.95 -0.90
C GLY A 55 8.84 3.45 -2.15
N ASN A 56 9.41 2.26 -2.05
CA ASN A 56 10.17 1.66 -3.14
C ASN A 56 9.29 0.80 -4.03
N ALA A 57 9.60 0.80 -5.33
CA ALA A 57 8.99 -0.14 -6.25
C ALA A 57 9.41 -1.57 -5.88
N ALA A 58 8.46 -2.49 -5.93
CA ALA A 58 8.66 -3.89 -5.56
C ALA A 58 7.79 -4.80 -6.44
N ARG A 59 8.11 -6.09 -6.49
CA ARG A 59 7.29 -7.07 -7.21
C ARG A 59 7.52 -8.46 -6.65
N GLY A 60 6.56 -9.34 -6.88
CA GLY A 60 6.67 -10.74 -6.49
C GLY A 60 5.48 -11.56 -6.96
N GLN A 61 5.32 -12.73 -6.35
CA GLN A 61 4.19 -13.61 -6.57
C GLN A 61 3.70 -14.12 -5.22
N LEU A 62 2.41 -14.42 -5.15
CA LEU A 62 1.77 -15.13 -4.04
C LEU A 62 0.95 -16.30 -4.59
N MET A 63 0.60 -17.24 -3.73
CA MET A 63 -0.29 -18.36 -4.06
C MET A 63 -1.69 -18.11 -3.51
N LEU A 64 -2.70 -18.22 -4.38
CA LEU A 64 -4.10 -18.21 -4.01
C LEU A 64 -4.73 -19.50 -4.55
N GLN A 65 -5.14 -20.39 -3.64
CA GLN A 65 -5.70 -21.71 -3.99
C GLN A 65 -4.78 -22.49 -4.97
N ASP A 66 -3.51 -22.63 -4.60
CA ASP A 66 -2.46 -23.34 -5.37
C ASP A 66 -2.18 -22.79 -6.78
N LYS A 67 -2.69 -21.60 -7.10
CA LYS A 67 -2.47 -20.92 -8.37
C LYS A 67 -1.78 -19.56 -8.14
N PRO A 68 -0.80 -19.19 -8.99
CA PRO A 68 -0.06 -17.96 -8.80
C PRO A 68 -0.92 -16.72 -9.03
N VAL A 69 -0.61 -15.67 -8.28
CA VAL A 69 -1.06 -14.28 -8.49
C VAL A 69 0.18 -13.41 -8.50
N GLY A 70 0.41 -12.68 -9.59
CA GLY A 70 1.52 -11.74 -9.68
C GLY A 70 1.16 -10.45 -8.98
N TRP A 71 2.11 -9.85 -8.25
CA TRP A 71 1.91 -8.54 -7.65
C TRP A 71 3.06 -7.60 -7.98
N ARG A 72 2.74 -6.31 -8.11
CA ARG A 72 3.70 -5.25 -8.38
C ARG A 72 3.29 -3.98 -7.65
N LEU A 73 4.28 -3.34 -7.05
CA LEU A 73 4.19 -2.03 -6.42
C LEU A 73 5.01 -1.03 -7.24
N GLN A 74 4.40 0.10 -7.60
CA GLN A 74 5.01 1.12 -8.45
C GLN A 74 4.74 2.52 -7.90
N LYS A 75 5.67 3.45 -8.12
CA LYS A 75 5.41 4.87 -7.92
C LYS A 75 4.43 5.37 -8.99
N SER A 76 3.52 6.24 -8.58
CA SER A 76 2.53 6.91 -9.43
C SER A 76 2.39 8.37 -8.97
N GLU A 77 1.71 9.19 -9.76
CA GLU A 77 1.44 10.60 -9.39
C GLU A 77 0.61 10.73 -8.09
N LYS A 78 -0.15 9.70 -7.72
CA LYS A 78 -1.04 9.69 -6.54
C LYS A 78 -0.44 8.93 -5.34
N GLY A 79 0.84 8.56 -5.39
CA GLY A 79 1.52 7.75 -4.38
C GLY A 79 1.92 6.37 -4.92
N LEU A 80 1.82 5.32 -4.11
CA LEU A 80 2.17 3.95 -4.51
C LEU A 80 0.96 3.20 -5.08
N LEU A 81 1.10 2.65 -6.28
CA LEU A 81 0.13 1.76 -6.91
C LEU A 81 0.54 0.30 -6.69
N LEU A 82 -0.29 -0.45 -5.98
CA LEU A 82 -0.25 -1.91 -5.93
C LEU A 82 -1.18 -2.48 -6.99
N THR A 83 -0.67 -3.40 -7.80
CA THR A 83 -1.47 -4.17 -8.76
C THR A 83 -1.27 -5.66 -8.49
N LEU A 84 -2.36 -6.40 -8.34
CA LEU A 84 -2.38 -7.86 -8.28
C LEU A 84 -3.14 -8.40 -9.49
N VAL A 85 -2.57 -9.37 -10.20
CA VAL A 85 -3.12 -9.87 -11.48
C VAL A 85 -3.13 -11.39 -11.51
N ALA A 86 -4.23 -11.96 -11.98
CA ALA A 86 -4.37 -13.38 -12.27
C ALA A 86 -5.08 -13.61 -13.62
N ALA A 87 -4.80 -14.73 -14.30
CA ALA A 87 -5.46 -15.12 -15.55
C ALA A 87 -6.87 -15.73 -15.33
N ARG A 88 -7.56 -15.29 -14.27
CA ARG A 88 -8.84 -15.81 -13.78
C ARG A 88 -9.53 -14.73 -12.94
N PRO A 89 -10.83 -14.85 -12.62
CA PRO A 89 -11.49 -13.92 -11.71
C PRO A 89 -10.67 -13.72 -10.43
N LEU A 90 -10.50 -12.47 -10.06
CA LEU A 90 -9.74 -12.05 -8.90
C LEU A 90 -10.42 -10.82 -8.33
N ARG A 91 -10.72 -10.86 -7.05
CA ARG A 91 -11.26 -9.76 -6.26
C ARG A 91 -10.40 -9.59 -5.02
N GLY A 92 -10.35 -8.36 -4.55
CA GLY A 92 -9.61 -7.95 -3.38
C GLY A 92 -10.48 -7.16 -2.43
N GLU A 93 -10.26 -7.42 -1.14
CA GLU A 93 -10.74 -6.62 -0.03
C GLU A 93 -9.54 -6.09 0.74
N TRP A 94 -9.69 -4.91 1.34
CA TRP A 94 -8.61 -4.30 2.09
C TRP A 94 -9.10 -3.64 3.37
N ALA A 95 -8.28 -3.74 4.43
CA ALA A 95 -8.55 -3.15 5.73
C ALA A 95 -7.25 -2.64 6.35
N GLY A 96 -7.30 -1.46 6.97
CA GLY A 96 -6.21 -0.85 7.71
C GLY A 96 -6.41 -0.98 9.22
N ALA A 97 -5.35 -1.27 9.95
CA ALA A 97 -5.34 -1.24 11.41
C ALA A 97 -3.97 -0.89 11.96
N GLN A 98 -3.93 -0.25 13.12
CA GLN A 98 -2.68 -0.02 13.85
C GLN A 98 -2.25 -1.31 14.58
N GLU A 99 -0.98 -1.68 14.44
CA GLU A 99 -0.39 -2.83 15.11
C GLU A 99 1.04 -2.51 15.54
N ALA A 100 1.34 -2.67 16.83
CA ALA A 100 2.66 -2.45 17.42
C ALA A 100 3.32 -1.09 17.05
N GLY A 101 2.53 -0.02 16.97
CA GLY A 101 3.02 1.33 16.65
C GLY A 101 3.25 1.60 15.16
N ARG A 102 2.95 0.63 14.29
CA ARG A 102 2.94 0.79 12.83
C ARG A 102 1.51 0.66 12.32
N TRP A 103 1.29 1.02 11.06
CA TRP A 103 0.02 0.80 10.40
C TRP A 103 0.11 -0.36 9.41
N ARG A 104 -0.77 -1.35 9.54
CA ARG A 104 -0.86 -2.48 8.61
C ARG A 104 -2.09 -2.33 7.74
N VAL A 105 -1.90 -2.34 6.42
CA VAL A 105 -2.98 -2.55 5.46
C VAL A 105 -2.92 -3.98 4.96
N GLN A 106 -3.98 -4.74 5.19
CA GLN A 106 -4.13 -6.11 4.71
C GLN A 106 -4.90 -6.07 3.40
N VAL A 107 -4.33 -6.62 2.33
CA VAL A 107 -5.00 -6.81 1.03
C VAL A 107 -5.22 -8.30 0.85
N ARG A 108 -6.48 -8.73 0.91
CA ARG A 108 -6.87 -10.14 0.86
C ARG A 108 -7.59 -10.43 -0.44
N LEU A 109 -7.27 -11.57 -1.04
CA LEU A 109 -7.73 -11.97 -2.35
C LEU A 109 -8.70 -13.13 -2.26
N HIS A 110 -9.67 -13.13 -3.16
CA HIS A 110 -10.58 -14.23 -3.40
C HIS A 110 -11.00 -14.26 -4.88
N GLU A 111 -11.60 -15.36 -5.31
CA GLU A 111 -12.20 -15.49 -6.65
C GLU A 111 -13.64 -14.94 -6.65
#